data_AF-T1CAD9-F1
#
_entry.id   AF-T1CAD9-F1
#
_cell.length_a   1.000
_cell.length_b   1.000
_cell.length_c   1.000
_cell.angle_alpha   90.00
_cell.angle_beta   90.00
_cell.angle_gamma   90.00
#
_symmetry.space_group_name_H-M   'P 1'
#
loop_
_entity.id
_entity.type
_entity.pdbx_description
1 polymer ?
#
loop_
_entity_poly.entity_id
_entity_poly.type
_entity_poly.pdbx_seq_one_letter_code
_entity_poly.pdbx_strand_id
1 'polypeptide(L)' 'MFDLAKARERAHILEGLTVALANIDEVIALIKACTSIAEARAELTARPWRPGAVMGLLERAGGVSTRPPETAGGL' A
#
# COMPACT_ATOMS: atom_id res chain seq x y z
N MET A 1 -3.67 10.71 22.78
CA MET A 1 -3.31 9.50 22.00
C MET A 1 -3.93 9.56 20.59
N PHE A 2 -3.87 10.73 19.93
CA PHE A 2 -4.47 10.98 18.62
C PHE A 2 -3.39 11.08 17.53
N ASP A 3 -2.28 11.74 17.84
CA ASP A 3 -1.20 11.99 16.87
C ASP A 3 -0.52 10.71 16.39
N LEU A 4 -0.36 9.70 17.25
CA LEU A 4 0.21 8.40 16.85
C LEU A 4 -0.71 7.65 15.87
N ALA A 5 -2.01 7.61 16.13
CA ALA A 5 -2.98 6.97 15.23
C ALA A 5 -2.99 7.68 13.87
N LYS A 6 -3.04 9.02 13.89
CA LYS A 6 -2.96 9.84 12.68
C LYS A 6 -1.64 9.68 11.91
N ALA A 7 -0.52 9.53 12.63
CA ALA A 7 0.79 9.29 12.01
C ALA A 7 0.85 7.92 11.32
N ARG A 8 0.27 6.87 11.94
CA ARG A 8 0.21 5.52 11.35
C ARG A 8 -0.66 5.48 10.10
N GLU A 9 -1.84 6.11 10.13
CA GLU A 9 -2.72 6.21 8.96
C GLU A 9 -2.02 6.89 7.77
N ARG A 10 -1.32 8.01 8.03
CA ARG A 10 -0.52 8.68 7.01
C ARG A 10 0.63 7.82 6.50
N ALA A 11 1.33 7.11 7.39
CA ALA A 11 2.41 6.22 7.01
C ALA A 11 1.90 5.08 6.11
N HIS A 12 0.75 4.48 6.42
CA HIS A 12 0.13 3.45 5.60
C HIS A 12 -0.13 3.91 4.16
N ILE A 13 -0.69 5.12 4.00
CA ILE A 13 -0.94 5.71 2.68
C ILE A 13 0.39 5.92 1.92
N LEU A 14 1.40 6.47 2.58
CA LEU A 14 2.71 6.72 1.97
C LEU A 14 3.43 5.43 1.58
N GLU A 15 3.30 4.37 2.36
CA GLU A 15 3.83 3.05 2.02
C GLU A 15 3.16 2.50 0.76
N GLY A 16 1.84 2.53 0.68
CA GLY A 16 1.10 2.10 -0.52
C GLY A 16 1.50 2.90 -1.77
N LEU A 17 1.65 4.22 -1.64
CA LEU A 17 2.12 5.08 -2.74
C LEU A 17 3.55 4.75 -3.16
N THR A 18 4.43 4.46 -2.21
CA THR A 18 5.82 4.09 -2.50
C THR A 18 5.89 2.76 -3.24
N VAL A 19 5.07 1.78 -2.85
CA VAL A 19 4.94 0.51 -3.59
C VAL A 19 4.41 0.75 -5.00
N ALA A 20 3.39 1.60 -5.17
CA ALA A 20 2.86 1.92 -6.50
C ALA A 20 3.92 2.59 -7.40
N LEU A 21 4.70 3.53 -6.86
CA LEU A 21 5.79 4.19 -7.59
C LEU A 21 6.91 3.21 -7.99
N ALA A 22 7.25 2.25 -7.12
CA ALA A 22 8.25 1.24 -7.42
C ALA A 22 7.83 0.25 -8.54
N ASN A 23 6.53 0.15 -8.82
CA ASN A 23 5.95 -0.76 -9.83
C ASN A 23 5.15 0.01 -10.90
N ILE A 24 5.50 1.27 -11.16
CA ILE A 24 4.62 2.22 -11.88
C ILE A 24 4.22 1.74 -13.28
N ASP A 25 5.14 1.12 -14.02
CA ASP A 25 4.86 0.63 -15.37
C ASP A 25 3.82 -0.51 -15.37
N GLU A 26 3.94 -1.46 -14.44
CA GLU A 26 2.99 -2.57 -14.29
C GLU A 26 1.63 -2.08 -13.78
N VAL A 27 1.63 -1.17 -12.81
CA VAL A 27 0.40 -0.54 -12.29
C VAL A 27 -0.35 0.20 -13.40
N ILE A 28 0.35 0.99 -14.22
CA ILE A 28 -0.26 1.69 -15.35
C ILE A 28 -0.78 0.70 -16.39
N ALA A 29 0.00 -0.33 -16.74
CA ALA A 29 -0.41 -1.34 -17.71
C ALA A 29 -1.69 -2.07 -17.26
N LEU A 30 -1.77 -2.46 -15.99
CA LEU A 30 -2.95 -3.06 -15.37
C LEU A 30 -4.16 -2.14 -15.48
N ILE A 31 -4.05 -0.89 -15.02
CA ILE A 31 -5.16 0.06 -15.02
C ILE A 31 -5.67 0.33 -16.45
N LYS A 32 -4.76 0.42 -17.43
CA LYS A 32 -5.11 0.65 -18.84
C LYS A 32 -5.77 -0.57 -19.50
N ALA A 33 -5.57 -1.77 -18.97
CA ALA A 33 -6.20 -2.99 -19.46
C ALA A 33 -7.64 -3.18 -18.94
N CYS A 34 -7.98 -2.57 -17.80
CA CYS A 34 -9.31 -2.69 -17.20
C CYS A 34 -10.35 -1.81 -17.90
N THR A 35 -11.59 -2.29 -17.90
CA THR A 35 -12.77 -1.62 -18.49
C THR A 35 -13.50 -0.72 -17.50
N SER A 36 -13.25 -0.87 -16.19
CA SER A 36 -13.86 -0.06 -15.15
C SER A 36 -12.94 0.19 -13.95
N ILE A 37 -13.26 1.22 -13.17
CA ILE A 37 -12.56 1.53 -11.91
C ILE A 37 -12.71 0.39 -10.91
N ALA A 38 -13.87 -0.25 -10.85
CA ALA A 38 -14.14 -1.36 -9.93
C ALA A 38 -13.25 -2.57 -10.24
N GLU A 39 -13.08 -2.89 -11.53
CA GLU A 39 -12.20 -3.94 -12.02
C GLU A 39 -10.73 -3.64 -11.70
N ALA A 40 -10.26 -2.43 -12.04
CA ALA A 40 -8.88 -2.01 -11.75
C ALA A 40 -8.57 -2.09 -10.25
N ARG A 41 -9.50 -1.66 -9.39
CA ARG A 41 -9.34 -1.76 -7.93
C ARG A 41 -9.23 -3.22 -7.48
N ALA A 42 -10.10 -4.10 -7.98
CA ALA A 42 -10.06 -5.51 -7.64
C ALA A 42 -8.72 -6.14 -8.04
N GLU A 43 -8.28 -5.91 -9.27
CA GLU A 43 -7.01 -6.41 -9.83
C GLU A 43 -5.77 -5.89 -9.09
N LEU A 44 -5.76 -4.60 -8.71
CA LEU A 44 -4.67 -4.01 -7.91
C LEU A 44 -4.55 -4.67 -6.53
N THR A 45 -5.66 -5.07 -5.94
CA THR A 45 -5.69 -5.70 -4.61
C THR A 45 -5.56 -7.23 -4.63
N ALA A 46 -5.80 -7.88 -5.77
CA ALA A 46 -5.80 -9.34 -5.90
C ALA A 46 -4.39 -9.94 -5.95
N ARG A 47 -3.38 -9.14 -6.31
CA ARG A 47 -1.99 -9.60 -6.47
C ARG A 47 -1.04 -8.94 -5.46
N PRO A 48 0.05 -9.63 -5.07
CA PRO A 48 1.13 -9.01 -4.31
C PRO A 48 1.97 -8.10 -5.22
N TRP A 49 2.50 -7.02 -4.64
CA TRP A 49 3.39 -6.06 -5.33
C TRP A 49 4.79 -6.08 -4.72
N ARG A 50 5.81 -5.77 -5.53
CA ARG A 50 7.17 -5.67 -4.99
C ARG A 50 7.27 -4.47 -4.05
N PRO A 51 7.75 -4.65 -2.80
CA PRO A 51 7.72 -3.58 -1.80
C PRO A 51 8.70 -2.43 -2.06
N GLY A 52 9.75 -2.65 -2.87
CA GLY A 52 10.72 -1.62 -3.23
C GLY A 52 11.39 -0.97 -2.00
N ALA A 53 11.44 0.36 -1.98
CA ALA A 53 12.10 1.14 -0.93
C ALA A 53 11.41 1.05 0.46
N VAL A 54 10.18 0.53 0.54
CA VAL A 54 9.45 0.40 1.81
C VAL A 54 10.16 -0.54 2.78
N MET A 55 10.85 -1.57 2.29
CA MET A 55 11.58 -2.51 3.15
C MET A 55 12.61 -1.82 4.04
N GLY A 56 13.41 -0.92 3.46
CA GLY A 56 14.42 -0.17 4.23
C GLY A 56 13.82 0.86 5.18
N LEU A 57 12.62 1.38 4.87
CA LEU A 57 11.89 2.27 5.76
C LEU A 57 11.38 1.53 7.00
N LEU A 58 10.80 0.34 6.80
CA LEU A 58 10.25 -0.50 7.88
C LEU A 58 11.35 -1.01 8.82
N GLU A 59 12.51 -1.37 8.27
CA GLU A 59 13.69 -1.76 9.05
C GLU A 59 14.12 -0.63 10.01
N ARG A 60 14.22 0.60 9.50
CA ARG A 60 14.56 1.78 10.31
C ARG A 60 13.50 2.14 11.35
N ALA A 61 12.24 1.82 11.06
CA ALA A 61 11.12 2.05 11.98
C ALA A 61 10.99 0.97 13.05
N GLY A 62 11.84 -0.06 13.06
CA GLY A 62 11.77 -1.16 14.02
C GLY A 62 10.59 -2.11 13.79
N GLY A 63 10.11 -2.24 12.56
CA GLY A 63 9.03 -3.18 12.21
C GLY A 63 7.64 -2.79 12.74
N VAL A 64 7.42 -1.51 13.06
CA VAL A 64 6.13 -1.01 13.53
C VAL A 64 5.08 -1.15 12.43
N SER A 65 3.96 -1.82 12.75
CA SER A 65 2.80 -1.88 11.86
C SER A 65 2.11 -0.52 11.76
N THR A 66 1.93 -0.05 10.53
CA THR A 66 1.18 1.14 10.15
C THR A 66 -0.26 0.82 9.75
N ARG A 67 -0.62 -0.47 9.70
CA ARG A 67 -1.93 -0.94 9.24
C ARG A 67 -3.06 -0.32 10.09
N PRO A 68 -4.07 0.31 9.47
CA PRO A 68 -5.21 0.84 10.19
C PRO A 68 -6.00 -0.28 10.91
N PRO A 69 -6.55 -0.03 12.11
CA PRO A 69 -7.25 -1.04 12.91
C PRO A 69 -8.45 -1.66 12.19
N GLU A 70 -9.11 -0.94 11.28
CA GLU A 70 -10.24 -1.43 10.48
C GLU A 70 -9.86 -2.52 9.46
N THR A 71 -8.58 -2.67 9.14
CA THR A 71 -8.07 -3.72 8.21
C THR A 71 -7.30 -4.83 8.92
N ALA A 72 -7.28 -4.83 10.26
CA ALA A 72 -6.54 -5.81 11.07
C ALA A 72 -7.20 -7.21 11.14
N GLY A 73 -8.40 -7.39 10.57
CA GLY A 73 -9.21 -8.61 10.65
C GLY A 73 -9.33 -9.42 9.36
N GLY A 74 -8.30 -9.46 8.52
CA GLY A 74 -8.35 -10.21 7.26
C GLY A 74 -6.98 -10.66 6.80
N LEU A 75 -6.55 -11.80 7.35
CA LEU A 75 -5.80 -12.91 6.75
C LEU A 75 -5.80 -14.05 7.80
#